data_AF-A0A813LD93-F1
#
_entry.id   AF-A0A813LD93-F1
#
_cell.length_a   1.000
_cell.length_b   1.000
_cell.length_c   1.000
_cell.angle_alpha   90.00
_cell.angle_beta   90.00
_cell.angle_gamma   90.00
#
_symmetry.space_group_name_H-M   'P 1'
#
loop_
_entity.id
_entity.type
_entity.pdbx_description
1 polymer ?
#
loop_
_entity_poly.entity_id
_entity_poly.type
_entity_poly.pdbx_seq_one_letter_code
_entity_poly.pdbx_strand_id
1 'polypeptide(L)'
;ALGEALSQFQFQAWSFEDCPYAARYCIPFPGVALTNGPNNLCIPQISGEVAAALGSQLTSSLDMLSSISVVQDAVSSLSSAPGSLLTTLDALAVVMFCSLAISLSFMVLIRFFVGPMVWIAILIVLLMFVGGGCAGLVRLNQCADQSYASSGEGLATSVAQTTQSVVQNVSSQTQSGVPTISLPGADYCKIHGSKSTPTGTRRWPACDSCSSQGGYTVSDSTARQVLQVCSYVVLGLAGLWVLLICCLRSRISLAIAVNKVAAEFVHHTPQILLVPLTQTFVGLVWLVGWGVCAAFILSQVPAGYVPNGAFATEAEAAGTPQTPGACTSHWPSGYAYQDASNCVTDAAGTVQCWRCAPPRAMMGQRSAYIFFSLLWHNALLVAIGQCTVAGAVGGWFFAPRAEKSSRPVLRAAL
;
A
#
# COMPACT_ATOMS: atom_id res chain seq x y z
N ALA A 1 -3.55 -17.15 -19.15
CA ALA A 1 -2.71 -16.09 -19.78
C ALA A 1 -1.36 -15.94 -19.08
N LEU A 2 -1.23 -15.24 -17.94
CA LEU A 2 0.09 -15.02 -17.30
C LEU A 2 0.78 -16.32 -16.80
N GLY A 3 0.01 -17.25 -16.22
CA GLY A 3 0.56 -18.54 -15.78
C GLY A 3 1.00 -19.49 -16.91
N GLU A 4 0.45 -19.30 -18.11
CA GLU A 4 0.77 -20.07 -19.31
C GLU A 4 1.98 -19.47 -20.05
N ALA A 5 2.15 -18.15 -19.96
CA ALA A 5 3.36 -17.47 -20.41
C ALA A 5 4.56 -17.79 -19.50
N LEU A 6 4.36 -17.91 -18.18
CA LEU A 6 5.43 -18.21 -17.23
C LEU A 6 5.94 -19.66 -17.30
N SER A 7 5.11 -20.62 -17.74
CA SER A 7 5.54 -22.03 -17.89
C SER A 7 6.43 -22.28 -19.11
N GLN A 8 6.47 -21.37 -20.09
CA GLN A 8 7.35 -21.46 -21.25
C GLN A 8 8.80 -21.03 -20.96
N PHE A 9 9.06 -20.39 -19.81
CA PHE A 9 10.41 -19.96 -19.43
C PHE A 9 11.10 -21.01 -18.57
N GLN A 10 11.45 -22.17 -19.16
CA GLN A 10 12.41 -23.08 -18.55
C GLN A 10 13.83 -22.70 -18.99
N PHE A 11 14.60 -22.17 -18.05
CA PHE A 11 15.98 -21.76 -18.32
C PHE A 11 16.93 -22.93 -18.08
N GLN A 12 17.80 -23.19 -19.05
CA GLN A 12 18.88 -24.15 -18.89
C GLN A 12 19.96 -23.53 -18.01
N ALA A 13 20.27 -24.17 -16.88
CA ALA A 13 21.34 -23.73 -16.00
C ALA A 13 22.71 -23.86 -16.71
N TRP A 14 23.65 -22.99 -16.33
CA TRP A 14 25.02 -23.09 -16.80
C TRP A 14 25.70 -24.40 -16.36
N SER A 15 26.72 -24.79 -17.11
CA SER A 15 27.54 -25.96 -16.79
C SER A 15 28.26 -25.73 -15.45
N PHE A 16 28.61 -26.82 -14.76
CA PHE A 16 29.32 -26.72 -13.48
C PHE A 16 30.73 -26.13 -13.62
N GLU A 17 31.31 -26.16 -14.83
CA GLU A 17 32.58 -25.49 -15.13
C GLU A 17 32.45 -23.96 -15.09
N ASP A 18 31.31 -23.42 -15.55
CA ASP A 18 31.06 -21.97 -15.59
C ASP A 18 30.50 -21.43 -14.27
N CYS A 19 29.83 -22.29 -13.48
CA CYS A 19 29.21 -21.92 -12.22
C CYS A 19 29.30 -23.08 -11.20
N PRO A 20 30.22 -23.03 -10.22
CA PRO A 20 30.47 -24.10 -9.25
C PRO A 20 29.43 -24.12 -8.10
N TYR A 21 28.17 -23.78 -8.40
CA TYR A 21 27.07 -23.80 -7.47
C TYR A 21 25.98 -24.76 -7.96
N ALA A 22 25.05 -25.15 -7.08
CA ALA A 22 23.92 -25.98 -7.49
C ALA A 22 23.09 -25.26 -8.57
N ALA A 23 22.62 -26.00 -9.60
CA ALA A 23 21.97 -25.47 -10.81
C ALA A 23 20.86 -24.44 -10.55
N ARG A 24 20.16 -24.52 -9.41
CA ARG A 24 19.14 -23.53 -8.99
C ARG A 24 19.67 -22.10 -8.77
N TYR A 25 20.99 -21.95 -8.61
CA TYR A 25 21.68 -20.67 -8.43
C TYR A 25 22.44 -20.23 -9.70
N CYS A 26 22.50 -21.09 -10.71
CA CYS A 26 23.27 -20.88 -11.94
C CYS A 26 22.34 -20.69 -13.14
N ILE A 27 21.28 -19.90 -12.97
CA ILE A 27 20.29 -19.63 -14.01
C ILE A 27 20.66 -18.28 -14.65
N PRO A 28 21.02 -18.23 -15.95
CA PRO A 28 21.30 -16.96 -16.61
C PRO A 28 20.04 -16.10 -16.68
N PHE A 29 20.16 -14.83 -16.31
CA PHE A 29 19.10 -13.86 -16.55
C PHE A 29 19.08 -13.51 -18.06
N PRO A 30 17.97 -13.76 -18.79
CA PRO A 30 17.89 -13.41 -20.20
C PRO A 30 18.07 -11.90 -20.37
N GLY A 31 18.97 -11.51 -21.27
CA GLY A 31 19.20 -10.10 -21.61
C GLY A 31 20.34 -9.39 -20.87
N VAL A 32 21.01 -10.06 -19.94
CA VAL A 32 22.13 -9.52 -19.17
C VAL A 32 23.39 -10.30 -19.50
N ALA A 33 24.30 -9.71 -20.28
CA ALA A 33 25.62 -10.26 -20.52
C ALA A 33 26.53 -9.87 -19.35
N LEU A 34 27.28 -10.82 -18.79
CA LEU A 34 28.31 -10.48 -17.81
C LEU A 34 29.56 -10.04 -18.55
N THR A 35 30.00 -8.81 -18.31
CA THR A 35 31.30 -8.34 -18.80
C THR A 35 32.28 -8.22 -17.66
N ASN A 36 33.53 -8.60 -17.91
CA ASN A 36 34.62 -8.44 -16.96
C ASN A 36 34.91 -6.95 -16.78
N GLY A 37 34.53 -6.42 -15.62
CA GLY A 37 34.87 -5.07 -15.20
C GLY A 37 36.32 -4.96 -14.71
N PRO A 38 36.77 -3.74 -14.39
CA PRO A 38 38.06 -3.53 -13.75
C PRO A 38 38.13 -4.33 -12.44
N ASN A 39 39.26 -4.99 -12.17
CA ASN A 39 39.51 -5.85 -11.00
C ASN A 39 38.85 -7.24 -11.00
N ASN A 40 38.63 -7.86 -12.18
CA ASN A 40 38.02 -9.20 -12.29
C ASN A 40 36.62 -9.30 -11.64
N LEU A 41 35.90 -8.18 -11.53
CA LEU A 41 34.52 -8.18 -11.07
C LEU A 41 33.59 -8.34 -12.27
N CYS A 42 32.76 -9.38 -12.28
CA CYS A 42 31.70 -9.53 -13.28
C CYS A 42 30.61 -8.48 -13.03
N ILE A 43 30.46 -7.53 -13.96
CA ILE A 43 29.41 -6.51 -13.91
C ILE A 43 28.32 -6.91 -14.92
N PRO A 44 27.04 -6.93 -14.53
CA PRO A 44 25.94 -7.17 -15.45
C PRO A 44 25.82 -6.00 -16.45
N GLN A 45 26.06 -6.28 -17.73
CA GLN A 45 25.79 -5.38 -18.84
C GLN A 45 24.47 -5.77 -19.50
N ILE A 46 23.48 -4.88 -19.41
CA ILE A 46 22.20 -5.07 -20.09
C ILE A 46 22.44 -4.85 -21.58
N SER A 47 22.05 -5.83 -22.40
CA SER A 47 22.13 -5.71 -23.87
C SER A 47 21.26 -4.54 -24.37
N GLY A 48 21.73 -3.80 -25.38
CA GLY A 48 21.04 -2.60 -25.89
C GLY A 48 19.61 -2.86 -26.38
N GLU A 49 19.32 -4.08 -26.84
CA GLU A 49 17.96 -4.49 -27.25
C GLU A 49 17.00 -4.62 -26.06
N VAL A 50 17.49 -5.14 -24.93
CA VAL A 50 16.69 -5.28 -23.71
C VAL A 50 16.52 -3.94 -23.01
N ALA A 51 17.52 -3.07 -23.06
CA ALA A 51 17.40 -1.69 -22.60
C ALA A 51 16.38 -0.89 -23.43
N ALA A 52 16.29 -1.12 -24.75
CA ALA A 52 15.29 -0.49 -25.62
C ALA A 52 13.86 -1.02 -25.37
N ALA A 53 13.71 -2.34 -25.16
CA ALA A 53 12.43 -2.97 -24.87
C ALA A 53 11.89 -2.60 -23.47
N LEU A 54 12.74 -2.60 -22.44
CA LEU A 54 12.37 -2.12 -21.10
C LEU A 54 12.21 -0.61 -21.06
N GLY A 55 13.01 0.14 -21.83
CA GLY A 55 12.99 1.61 -21.86
C GLY A 55 11.59 2.15 -22.12
N SER A 56 10.93 1.67 -23.19
CA SER A 56 9.58 2.14 -23.57
C SER A 56 8.49 1.86 -22.52
N GLN A 57 8.49 0.68 -21.89
CA GLN A 57 7.51 0.32 -20.85
C GLN A 57 7.80 0.97 -19.49
N LEU A 58 9.08 1.20 -19.18
CA LEU A 58 9.48 1.91 -17.98
C LEU A 58 9.16 3.40 -18.10
N THR A 59 9.36 4.04 -19.27
CA THR A 59 8.92 5.43 -19.51
C THR A 59 7.41 5.59 -19.39
N SER A 60 6.59 4.65 -19.88
CA SER A 60 5.13 4.74 -19.70
C SER A 60 4.70 4.59 -18.23
N SER A 61 5.45 3.82 -17.44
CA SER A 61 5.20 3.67 -15.99
C SER A 61 5.69 4.89 -15.20
N LEU A 62 6.81 5.49 -15.62
CA LEU A 62 7.33 6.76 -15.10
C LEU A 62 6.47 7.96 -15.50
N ASP A 63 5.83 7.95 -16.68
CA ASP A 63 4.88 8.98 -17.11
C ASP A 63 3.54 8.88 -16.38
N MET A 64 3.09 7.68 -16.00
CA MET A 64 1.98 7.52 -15.06
C MET A 64 2.31 7.99 -13.64
N LEU A 65 3.58 7.93 -13.23
CA LEU A 65 4.03 8.49 -11.96
C LEU A 65 4.28 10.01 -12.03
N SER A 66 4.67 10.54 -13.19
CA SER A 66 4.90 11.98 -13.41
C SER A 66 3.62 12.78 -13.65
N SER A 67 2.56 12.15 -14.14
CA SER A 67 1.23 12.75 -14.36
C SER A 67 0.35 12.82 -13.10
N ILE A 68 0.83 12.31 -11.97
CA ILE A 68 0.17 12.57 -10.69
C ILE A 68 0.47 14.01 -10.30
N SER A 69 -0.49 14.92 -10.56
CA SER A 69 -0.45 16.36 -10.25
C SER A 69 -0.04 16.69 -8.81
N VAL A 70 -0.16 15.72 -7.89
CA VAL A 70 0.30 15.81 -6.50
C VAL A 70 1.78 16.16 -6.40
N VAL A 71 2.64 15.73 -7.33
CA VAL A 71 4.07 16.07 -7.26
C VAL A 71 4.31 17.53 -7.64
N GLN A 72 3.59 18.05 -8.63
CA GLN A 72 3.74 19.43 -9.07
C GLN A 72 3.12 20.40 -8.06
N ASP A 73 1.96 20.04 -7.49
CA ASP A 73 1.31 20.76 -6.39
C ASP A 73 2.13 20.69 -5.09
N ALA A 74 2.79 19.55 -4.82
CA ALA A 74 3.71 19.43 -3.69
C ALA A 74 4.97 20.28 -3.87
N VAL A 75 5.50 20.39 -5.09
CA VAL A 75 6.69 21.20 -5.40
C VAL A 75 6.37 22.70 -5.36
N SER A 76 5.23 23.15 -5.89
CA SER A 76 4.79 24.54 -5.75
C SER A 76 4.46 24.87 -4.30
N SER A 77 3.82 23.95 -3.57
CA SER A 77 3.57 24.10 -2.12
C SER A 77 4.87 24.16 -1.34
N LEU A 78 5.89 23.37 -1.66
CA LEU A 78 7.21 23.42 -1.00
C LEU A 78 7.92 24.76 -1.20
N SER A 79 7.70 25.42 -2.33
CA SER A 79 8.34 26.71 -2.65
C SER A 79 7.73 27.90 -1.91
N SER A 80 6.42 27.87 -1.62
CA SER A 80 5.72 28.87 -0.79
C SER A 80 5.62 28.47 0.69
N ALA A 81 5.87 27.20 1.01
CA ALA A 81 5.76 26.61 2.35
C ALA A 81 6.63 27.24 3.44
N PRO A 82 7.85 27.76 3.21
CA PRO A 82 8.70 28.17 4.33
C PRO A 82 8.04 29.27 5.18
N GLY A 83 7.33 30.20 4.53
CA GLY A 83 6.59 31.26 5.22
C GLY A 83 5.40 30.74 6.02
N SER A 84 4.59 29.86 5.43
CA SER A 84 3.42 29.27 6.10
C SER A 84 3.83 28.31 7.23
N LEU A 85 4.93 27.57 7.05
CA LEU A 85 5.42 26.59 8.01
C LEU A 85 5.93 27.25 9.30
N LEU A 86 6.57 28.42 9.18
CA LEU A 86 6.95 29.23 10.35
C LEU A 86 5.72 29.75 11.11
N THR A 87 4.64 30.15 10.41
CA THR A 87 3.41 30.61 11.08
C THR A 87 2.61 29.48 11.74
N THR A 88 2.73 28.25 11.25
CA THR A 88 2.04 27.07 11.81
C THR A 88 2.89 26.24 12.76
N LEU A 89 4.11 26.68 13.07
CA LEU A 89 5.07 25.89 13.84
C LEU A 89 4.56 25.58 15.25
N ASP A 90 3.81 26.50 15.87
CA ASP A 90 3.16 26.31 17.17
C ASP A 90 2.08 25.22 17.11
N ALA A 91 1.22 25.26 16.10
CA ALA A 91 0.18 24.24 15.90
C ALA A 91 0.80 22.86 15.62
N LEU A 92 1.87 22.81 14.82
CA LEU A 92 2.61 21.60 14.53
C LEU A 92 3.23 21.02 15.81
N ALA A 93 3.84 21.85 16.66
CA ALA A 93 4.43 21.43 17.92
C ALA A 93 3.39 20.83 18.88
N VAL A 94 2.21 21.46 19.00
CA VAL A 94 1.10 20.94 19.81
C VAL A 94 0.61 19.60 19.28
N VAL A 95 0.39 19.47 17.97
CA VAL A 95 -0.05 18.21 17.35
C VAL A 95 0.98 17.11 17.53
N MET A 96 2.27 17.41 17.36
CA MET A 96 3.36 16.46 17.61
C MET A 96 3.34 15.97 19.06
N PHE A 97 3.23 16.88 20.03
CA PHE A 97 3.17 16.51 21.45
C PHE A 97 1.93 15.67 21.80
N CYS A 98 0.75 16.07 21.32
CA CYS A 98 -0.48 15.31 21.52
C CYS A 98 -0.40 13.92 20.89
N SER A 99 0.14 13.80 19.66
CA SER A 99 0.32 12.51 18.99
C SER A 99 1.28 11.60 19.76
N LEU A 100 2.37 12.15 20.30
CA LEU A 100 3.32 11.44 21.14
C LEU A 100 2.66 10.92 22.42
N ALA A 101 1.90 11.77 23.11
CA ALA A 101 1.20 11.41 24.33
C ALA A 101 0.13 10.34 24.10
N ILE A 102 -0.65 10.45 23.01
CA ILE A 102 -1.66 9.47 22.62
C ILE A 102 -0.99 8.14 22.25
N SER A 103 0.09 8.17 21.46
CA SER A 103 0.83 6.96 21.07
C SER A 103 1.44 6.24 22.28
N LEU A 104 2.01 6.99 23.23
CA LEU A 104 2.57 6.42 24.45
C LEU A 104 1.46 5.81 25.31
N SER A 105 0.34 6.52 25.47
CA SER A 105 -0.84 6.02 26.18
C SER A 105 -1.38 4.75 25.52
N PHE A 106 -1.46 4.72 24.19
CA PHE A 106 -1.91 3.56 23.42
C PHE A 106 -0.98 2.35 23.59
N MET A 107 0.35 2.55 23.54
CA MET A 107 1.33 1.49 23.81
C MET A 107 1.16 0.88 25.21
N VAL A 108 0.84 1.70 26.22
CA VAL A 108 0.55 1.23 27.57
C VAL A 108 -0.80 0.50 27.64
N LEU A 109 -1.84 1.02 26.99
CA LEU A 109 -3.18 0.43 26.99
C LEU A 109 -3.21 -0.93 26.29
N ILE A 110 -2.46 -1.11 25.19
CA ILE A 110 -2.36 -2.39 24.47
C ILE A 110 -2.08 -3.54 25.45
N ARG A 111 -1.22 -3.36 26.46
CA ARG A 111 -0.93 -4.40 27.47
C ARG A 111 -2.19 -5.02 28.10
N PHE A 112 -3.15 -4.19 28.47
CA PHE A 112 -4.37 -4.65 29.15
C PHE A 112 -5.43 -5.13 28.16
N PHE A 113 -5.42 -4.56 26.95
CA PHE A 113 -6.46 -4.77 25.97
C PHE A 113 -6.10 -5.72 24.82
N VAL A 114 -4.86 -6.24 24.69
CA VAL A 114 -4.48 -7.15 23.57
C VAL A 114 -5.45 -8.31 23.44
N GLY A 115 -5.75 -9.00 24.53
CA GLY A 115 -6.63 -10.17 24.52
C GLY A 115 -8.02 -9.81 23.99
N PRO A 116 -8.77 -8.92 24.69
CA PRO A 116 -10.08 -8.47 24.23
C PRO A 116 -10.05 -7.87 22.82
N MET A 117 -9.04 -7.06 22.49
CA MET A 117 -8.92 -6.41 21.18
C MET A 117 -8.80 -7.41 20.04
N VAL A 118 -7.99 -8.47 20.18
CA VAL A 118 -7.87 -9.52 19.16
C VAL A 118 -9.19 -10.24 18.97
N TRP A 119 -9.88 -10.62 20.05
CA TRP A 119 -11.18 -11.29 19.97
C TRP A 119 -12.28 -10.39 19.42
N ILE A 120 -12.30 -9.11 19.79
CA ILE A 120 -13.24 -8.12 19.25
C ILE A 120 -12.98 -7.89 17.76
N ALA A 121 -11.73 -7.77 17.32
CA ALA A 121 -11.40 -7.61 15.91
C ALA A 121 -11.85 -8.83 15.08
N ILE A 122 -11.59 -10.05 15.58
CA ILE A 122 -12.07 -11.30 14.97
C ILE A 122 -13.60 -11.31 14.88
N LEU A 123 -14.28 -10.91 15.95
CA LEU A 123 -15.73 -10.85 16.02
C LEU A 123 -16.30 -9.80 15.05
N ILE A 124 -15.70 -8.62 14.96
CA ILE A 124 -16.14 -7.55 14.04
C ILE A 124 -16.06 -8.03 12.60
N VAL A 125 -14.95 -8.65 12.18
CA VAL A 125 -14.81 -9.19 10.82
C VAL A 125 -15.88 -10.26 10.54
N LEU A 126 -16.14 -11.13 11.51
CA LEU A 126 -17.20 -12.12 11.41
C LEU A 126 -18.58 -11.46 11.26
N LEU A 127 -18.88 -10.45 12.08
CA LEU A 127 -20.13 -9.69 12.03
C LEU A 127 -20.27 -8.94 10.70
N MET A 128 -19.18 -8.44 10.10
CA MET A 128 -19.22 -7.83 8.78
C MET A 128 -19.55 -8.84 7.68
N PHE A 129 -18.98 -10.05 7.73
CA PHE A 129 -19.33 -11.08 6.74
C PHE A 129 -20.75 -11.60 6.91
N VAL A 130 -21.16 -11.94 8.15
CA VAL A 130 -22.53 -12.42 8.42
C VAL A 130 -23.54 -11.31 8.13
N GLY A 131 -23.28 -10.09 8.62
CA GLY A 131 -24.14 -8.93 8.40
C GLY A 131 -24.26 -8.56 6.92
N GLY A 132 -23.15 -8.52 6.19
CA GLY A 132 -23.14 -8.26 4.74
C GLY A 132 -23.88 -9.34 3.94
N GLY A 133 -23.64 -10.61 4.26
CA GLY A 133 -24.34 -11.74 3.63
C GLY A 133 -25.85 -11.72 3.89
N CYS A 134 -26.25 -11.58 5.15
CA CYS A 134 -27.66 -11.47 5.56
C CYS A 134 -28.35 -10.23 4.99
N ALA A 135 -27.70 -9.07 4.99
CA ALA A 135 -28.27 -7.85 4.42
C ALA A 135 -28.55 -8.01 2.92
N GLY A 136 -27.66 -8.69 2.18
CA GLY A 136 -27.91 -9.01 0.78
C GLY A 136 -29.11 -9.96 0.58
N LEU A 137 -29.28 -10.97 1.45
CA LEU A 137 -30.45 -11.86 1.42
C LEU A 137 -31.76 -11.15 1.79
N VAL A 138 -31.73 -10.23 2.77
CA VAL A 138 -32.91 -9.41 3.11
C VAL A 138 -33.26 -8.50 1.94
N ARG A 139 -32.26 -7.86 1.31
CA ARG A 139 -32.48 -6.99 0.16
C ARG A 139 -33.02 -7.72 -1.06
N LEU A 140 -32.65 -8.99 -1.25
CA LEU A 140 -33.21 -9.84 -2.30
C LEU A 140 -34.73 -10.06 -2.13
N ASN A 141 -35.18 -10.17 -0.89
CA ASN A 141 -36.57 -10.50 -0.52
C ASN A 141 -37.42 -9.26 -0.19
N GLN A 142 -36.88 -8.05 -0.32
CA GLN A 142 -37.58 -6.80 -0.01
C GLN A 142 -38.58 -6.46 -1.12
N CYS A 143 -39.86 -6.35 -0.77
CA CYS A 143 -40.88 -5.77 -1.66
C CYS A 143 -40.68 -4.26 -1.75
N ALA A 144 -41.08 -3.64 -2.87
CA ALA A 144 -40.78 -2.23 -3.21
C ALA A 144 -41.10 -1.22 -2.08
N ASP A 145 -42.16 -1.47 -1.31
CA ASP A 145 -42.67 -0.55 -0.28
C ASP A 145 -42.33 -0.96 1.17
N GLN A 146 -41.58 -2.05 1.37
CA GLN A 146 -41.27 -2.53 2.71
C GLN A 146 -39.91 -2.02 3.23
N SER A 147 -39.83 -1.75 4.52
CA SER A 147 -38.56 -1.40 5.18
C SER A 147 -37.69 -2.64 5.41
N TYR A 148 -36.37 -2.43 5.61
CA TYR A 148 -35.44 -3.53 5.92
C TYR A 148 -35.83 -4.33 7.17
N ALA A 149 -36.46 -3.68 8.16
CA ALA A 149 -36.89 -4.33 9.39
C ALA A 149 -37.99 -5.36 9.13
N SER A 150 -39.04 -4.99 8.40
CA SER A 150 -40.15 -5.90 8.03
C SER A 150 -39.68 -7.08 7.20
N SER A 151 -38.78 -6.84 6.23
CA SER A 151 -38.22 -7.92 5.41
C SER A 151 -37.30 -8.84 6.21
N GLY A 152 -36.61 -8.30 7.23
CA GLY A 152 -35.80 -9.08 8.17
C GLY A 152 -36.62 -10.06 9.01
N GLU A 153 -37.79 -9.66 9.52
CA GLU A 153 -38.69 -10.52 10.29
C GLU A 153 -39.25 -11.68 9.45
N GLY A 154 -39.60 -11.41 8.18
CA GLY A 154 -40.03 -12.44 7.24
C GLY A 154 -38.92 -13.47 6.95
N LEU A 155 -37.69 -13.01 6.77
CA LEU A 155 -36.56 -13.92 6.58
C LEU A 155 -36.31 -14.76 7.83
N ALA A 156 -36.32 -14.15 9.02
CA ALA A 156 -36.09 -14.85 10.29
C ALA A 156 -37.13 -15.97 10.53
N THR A 157 -38.41 -15.70 10.26
CA THR A 157 -39.47 -16.70 10.39
C THR A 157 -39.33 -17.85 9.38
N SER A 158 -38.96 -17.55 8.14
CA SER A 158 -38.73 -18.58 7.11
C SER A 158 -37.55 -19.51 7.45
N VAL A 159 -36.46 -18.96 7.99
CA VAL A 159 -35.30 -19.74 8.43
C VAL A 159 -35.65 -20.59 9.65
N ALA A 160 -36.43 -20.05 10.60
CA ALA A 160 -36.89 -20.79 11.78
C ALA A 160 -37.76 -22.00 11.39
N GLN A 161 -38.71 -21.82 10.47
CA GLN A 161 -39.56 -22.90 9.97
C GLN A 161 -38.76 -23.97 9.21
N THR A 162 -37.82 -23.54 8.36
CA THR A 162 -36.93 -24.47 7.63
C THR A 162 -36.10 -25.29 8.62
N THR A 163 -35.53 -24.64 9.64
CA THR A 163 -34.73 -25.31 10.68
C THR A 163 -35.57 -26.34 11.45
N GLN A 164 -36.80 -26.01 11.84
CA GLN A 164 -37.70 -26.95 12.52
C GLN A 164 -38.01 -28.18 11.66
N SER A 165 -38.26 -27.99 10.36
CA SER A 165 -38.53 -29.10 9.44
C SER A 165 -37.33 -30.04 9.26
N VAL A 166 -36.11 -29.50 9.21
CA VAL A 166 -34.87 -30.30 9.16
C VAL A 166 -34.70 -31.12 10.44
N VAL A 167 -34.92 -30.52 11.61
CA VAL A 167 -34.82 -31.22 12.89
C VAL A 167 -35.85 -32.35 12.99
N GLN A 168 -37.11 -32.10 12.59
CA GLN A 168 -38.14 -33.13 12.58
C GLN A 168 -37.85 -34.25 11.59
N ASN A 169 -37.28 -33.95 10.42
CA ASN A 169 -36.90 -34.99 9.46
C ASN A 169 -35.73 -35.85 9.96
N VAL A 170 -34.76 -35.26 10.66
CA VAL A 170 -33.64 -36.00 11.26
C VAL A 170 -34.13 -36.89 12.40
N SER A 171 -35.09 -36.45 13.20
CA SER A 171 -35.66 -37.29 14.28
C SER A 171 -36.58 -38.41 13.78
N SER A 172 -37.05 -38.35 12.52
CA SER A 172 -38.09 -39.25 11.99
C SER A 172 -37.58 -40.31 11.00
N GLN A 173 -36.29 -40.29 10.62
CA GLN A 173 -35.77 -41.28 9.64
C GLN A 173 -35.07 -42.48 10.29
N THR A 174 -35.85 -43.55 10.43
CA THR A 174 -35.42 -44.96 10.38
C THR A 174 -35.78 -45.60 9.03
N GLN A 175 -35.93 -44.85 7.93
CA GLN A 175 -36.23 -45.47 6.63
C GLN A 175 -35.33 -44.97 5.50
N SER A 176 -34.54 -45.92 5.02
CA SER A 176 -33.65 -45.91 3.87
C SER A 176 -34.38 -45.47 2.59
N GLY A 177 -34.19 -44.21 2.21
CA GLY A 177 -34.54 -43.71 0.89
C GLY A 177 -33.73 -42.46 0.62
N VAL A 178 -32.74 -42.55 -0.28
CA VAL A 178 -31.81 -41.47 -0.62
C VAL A 178 -32.61 -40.22 -1.03
N PRO A 179 -32.55 -39.11 -0.27
CA PRO A 179 -33.24 -37.89 -0.64
C PRO A 179 -32.46 -37.17 -1.73
N THR A 180 -33.05 -37.03 -2.91
CA THR A 180 -32.61 -36.07 -3.93
C THR A 180 -32.74 -34.65 -3.38
N ILE A 181 -31.60 -34.01 -3.12
CA ILE A 181 -31.52 -32.59 -2.74
C ILE A 181 -31.82 -31.76 -4.00
N SER A 182 -33.08 -31.45 -4.24
CA SER A 182 -33.47 -30.40 -5.18
C SER A 182 -33.23 -29.05 -4.51
N LEU A 183 -32.20 -28.33 -4.96
CA LEU A 183 -31.93 -26.95 -4.55
C LEU A 183 -33.18 -26.08 -4.80
N PRO A 184 -33.78 -25.48 -3.75
CA PRO A 184 -34.95 -24.65 -3.90
C PRO A 184 -34.51 -23.25 -4.34
N GLY A 185 -34.75 -22.91 -5.61
CA GLY A 185 -34.79 -21.52 -6.04
C GLY A 185 -33.96 -21.21 -7.28
N ALA A 186 -34.63 -21.19 -8.43
CA ALA A 186 -34.43 -20.19 -9.48
C ALA A 186 -35.51 -20.31 -10.58
N ASP A 187 -35.92 -21.53 -10.95
CA ASP A 187 -36.68 -21.74 -12.20
C ASP A 187 -38.19 -22.03 -12.06
N TYR A 188 -38.72 -22.28 -10.86
CA TYR A 188 -40.12 -22.70 -10.72
C TYR A 188 -41.17 -21.59 -10.96
N CYS A 189 -40.76 -20.32 -11.09
CA CYS A 189 -41.69 -19.22 -11.43
C CYS A 189 -41.75 -18.89 -12.93
N LYS A 190 -40.82 -19.38 -13.76
CA LYS A 190 -40.73 -18.95 -15.16
C LYS A 190 -41.53 -19.82 -16.14
N ILE A 191 -42.04 -20.98 -15.72
CA ILE A 191 -42.50 -22.02 -16.66
C ILE A 191 -44.03 -22.09 -16.82
N HIS A 192 -44.83 -21.46 -15.96
CA HIS A 192 -46.29 -21.46 -16.14
C HIS A 192 -46.84 -20.13 -16.66
N GLY A 193 -46.53 -19.83 -17.92
CA GLY A 193 -47.47 -19.16 -18.82
C GLY A 193 -48.67 -20.08 -19.14
N SER A 194 -49.29 -20.64 -18.10
CA SER A 194 -50.37 -21.61 -18.22
C SER A 194 -51.66 -20.86 -18.47
N LYS A 195 -52.15 -20.96 -19.71
CA LYS A 195 -53.56 -20.72 -20.02
C LYS A 195 -54.39 -21.62 -19.09
N SER A 196 -55.16 -20.97 -18.23
CA SER A 196 -56.16 -21.51 -17.31
C SER A 196 -56.72 -22.90 -17.68
N THR A 197 -56.29 -23.94 -16.97
CA THR A 197 -57.11 -25.15 -16.78
C THR A 197 -57.71 -25.12 -15.37
N PRO A 198 -59.05 -25.17 -15.23
CA PRO A 198 -59.73 -24.96 -13.97
C PRO A 198 -59.95 -26.29 -13.23
N THR A 199 -58.91 -26.88 -12.64
CA THR A 199 -59.13 -27.96 -11.65
C THR A 199 -57.92 -28.15 -10.74
N GLY A 200 -57.99 -27.59 -9.53
CA GLY A 200 -57.48 -28.22 -8.32
C GLY A 200 -55.96 -28.38 -8.14
N THR A 201 -55.15 -27.39 -8.52
CA THR A 201 -53.69 -27.45 -8.30
C THR A 201 -53.27 -26.73 -7.03
N ARG A 202 -52.49 -27.44 -6.18
CA ARG A 202 -51.86 -26.95 -4.96
C ARG A 202 -51.05 -25.69 -5.24
N ARG A 203 -51.49 -24.57 -4.66
CA ARG A 203 -50.83 -23.26 -4.73
C ARG A 203 -49.58 -23.32 -3.84
N TRP A 204 -48.40 -23.15 -4.42
CA TRP A 204 -47.15 -23.06 -3.66
C TRP A 204 -47.09 -21.70 -2.96
N PRO A 205 -47.12 -21.61 -1.62
CA PRO A 205 -47.30 -20.34 -0.91
C PRO A 205 -46.14 -19.35 -1.03
N ALA A 206 -44.98 -19.78 -1.53
CA ALA A 206 -43.73 -19.03 -1.39
C ALA A 206 -43.45 -17.97 -2.47
N CYS A 207 -44.21 -17.94 -3.58
CA CYS A 207 -43.88 -17.08 -4.73
C CYS A 207 -44.80 -15.87 -4.94
N ASP A 208 -45.87 -15.73 -4.15
CA ASP A 208 -46.89 -14.67 -4.34
C ASP A 208 -46.79 -13.50 -3.34
N SER A 209 -45.83 -13.51 -2.42
CA SER A 209 -45.84 -12.57 -1.27
C SER A 209 -45.61 -11.09 -1.63
N CYS A 210 -44.94 -10.77 -2.74
CA CYS A 210 -44.74 -9.37 -3.17
C CYS A 210 -45.58 -8.96 -4.40
N SER A 211 -46.43 -9.83 -4.97
CA SER A 211 -47.14 -9.51 -6.22
C SER A 211 -48.24 -8.45 -6.03
N SER A 212 -48.79 -8.33 -4.82
CA SER A 212 -49.82 -7.35 -4.47
C SER A 212 -49.27 -5.97 -4.06
N GLN A 213 -47.96 -5.82 -3.85
CA GLN A 213 -47.32 -4.61 -3.29
C GLN A 213 -46.27 -3.99 -4.25
N GLY A 214 -46.57 -3.93 -5.55
CA GLY A 214 -45.70 -3.26 -6.52
C GLY A 214 -44.43 -4.02 -6.91
N GLY A 215 -44.28 -5.29 -6.50
CA GLY A 215 -43.16 -6.15 -6.88
C GLY A 215 -41.94 -6.02 -5.97
N TYR A 216 -40.79 -6.52 -6.45
CA TYR A 216 -39.53 -6.48 -5.72
C TYR A 216 -38.79 -5.15 -5.94
N THR A 217 -38.07 -4.67 -4.92
CA THR A 217 -37.19 -3.48 -5.01
C THR A 217 -36.16 -3.60 -6.14
N VAL A 218 -35.67 -4.82 -6.40
CA VAL A 218 -34.79 -5.11 -7.53
C VAL A 218 -35.62 -5.76 -8.63
N SER A 219 -36.03 -4.96 -9.61
CA SER A 219 -36.90 -5.40 -10.70
C SER A 219 -36.22 -6.44 -11.60
N ASP A 220 -34.93 -6.26 -11.90
CA ASP A 220 -34.17 -7.18 -12.74
C ASP A 220 -33.97 -8.55 -12.07
N SER A 221 -34.32 -9.61 -12.80
CA SER A 221 -34.14 -11.00 -12.34
C SER A 221 -32.67 -11.41 -12.31
N THR A 222 -31.85 -10.89 -13.22
CA THR A 222 -30.42 -11.23 -13.30
C THR A 222 -29.69 -10.63 -12.12
N ALA A 223 -29.91 -9.35 -11.82
CA ALA A 223 -29.38 -8.69 -10.64
C ALA A 223 -29.75 -9.42 -9.34
N ARG A 224 -30.98 -9.95 -9.23
CA ARG A 224 -31.39 -10.77 -8.08
C ARG A 224 -30.60 -12.07 -7.98
N GLN A 225 -30.48 -12.84 -9.07
CA GLN A 225 -29.68 -14.07 -9.06
C GLN A 225 -28.21 -13.81 -8.67
N VAL A 226 -27.61 -12.74 -9.21
CA VAL A 226 -26.24 -12.35 -8.86
C VAL A 226 -26.15 -11.98 -7.38
N LEU A 227 -27.07 -11.17 -6.85
CA LEU A 227 -27.08 -10.78 -5.45
C LEU A 227 -27.24 -12.00 -4.53
N GLN A 228 -28.09 -12.96 -4.91
CA GLN A 228 -28.29 -14.21 -4.16
C GLN A 228 -27.01 -15.04 -4.10
N VAL A 229 -26.35 -15.27 -5.24
CA VAL A 229 -25.08 -16.02 -5.28
C VAL A 229 -24.01 -15.28 -4.48
N CYS A 230 -23.86 -13.97 -4.66
CA CYS A 230 -22.91 -13.17 -3.90
C CYS A 230 -23.15 -13.27 -2.39
N SER A 231 -24.40 -13.18 -1.93
CA SER A 231 -24.76 -13.35 -0.52
C SER A 231 -24.36 -14.73 0.02
N TYR A 232 -24.64 -15.81 -0.71
CA TYR A 232 -24.23 -17.15 -0.28
C TYR A 232 -22.72 -17.33 -0.26
N VAL A 233 -21.99 -16.75 -1.22
CA VAL A 233 -20.52 -16.76 -1.23
C VAL A 233 -19.98 -16.03 0.00
N VAL A 234 -20.51 -14.85 0.33
CA VAL A 234 -20.09 -14.09 1.52
C VAL A 234 -20.40 -14.86 2.82
N LEU A 235 -21.56 -15.52 2.92
CA LEU A 235 -21.89 -16.37 4.07
C LEU A 235 -21.01 -17.63 4.13
N GLY A 236 -20.66 -18.22 2.99
CA GLY A 236 -19.71 -19.33 2.89
C GLY A 236 -18.31 -18.93 3.38
N LEU A 237 -17.83 -17.75 3.00
CA LEU A 237 -16.60 -17.16 3.51
C LEU A 237 -16.66 -16.91 5.02
N ALA A 238 -17.82 -16.49 5.55
CA ALA A 238 -18.02 -16.37 7.00
C ALA A 238 -17.87 -17.73 7.72
N GLY A 239 -18.45 -18.80 7.17
CA GLY A 239 -18.31 -20.15 7.70
C GLY A 239 -16.87 -20.67 7.65
N LEU A 240 -16.18 -20.45 6.52
CA LEU A 240 -14.76 -20.77 6.37
C LEU A 240 -13.90 -19.98 7.36
N TRP A 241 -14.21 -18.70 7.59
CA TRP A 241 -13.52 -17.85 8.56
C TRP A 241 -13.67 -18.39 9.99
N VAL A 242 -14.88 -18.78 10.39
CA VAL A 242 -15.10 -19.43 11.70
C VAL A 242 -14.31 -20.73 11.82
N LEU A 243 -14.33 -21.58 10.79
CA LEU A 243 -13.55 -22.82 10.78
C LEU A 243 -12.05 -22.54 10.96
N LEU A 244 -11.50 -21.56 10.23
CA LEU A 244 -10.11 -21.15 10.36
C LEU A 244 -9.79 -20.67 11.78
N ILE A 245 -10.65 -19.87 12.40
CA ILE A 245 -10.47 -19.43 13.80
C ILE A 245 -10.48 -20.62 14.77
N CYS A 246 -11.40 -21.57 14.58
CA CYS A 246 -11.46 -22.79 15.39
C CYS A 246 -10.17 -23.61 15.26
N CYS A 247 -9.67 -23.81 14.04
CA CYS A 247 -8.42 -24.53 13.78
C CYS A 247 -7.19 -23.77 14.30
N LEU A 248 -7.20 -22.44 14.28
CA LEU A 248 -6.09 -21.58 14.67
C LEU A 248 -6.16 -21.12 16.14
N ARG A 249 -7.12 -21.58 16.94
CA ARG A 249 -7.26 -21.18 18.36
C ARG A 249 -5.98 -21.34 19.17
N SER A 250 -5.23 -22.43 18.95
CA SER A 250 -3.95 -22.67 19.62
C SER A 250 -2.89 -21.64 19.20
N ARG A 251 -2.83 -21.29 17.90
CA ARG A 251 -1.91 -20.27 17.36
C ARG A 251 -2.25 -18.87 17.86
N ILE A 252 -3.55 -18.53 17.95
CA ILE A 252 -4.02 -17.26 18.50
C ILE A 252 -3.64 -17.15 19.99
N SER A 253 -3.83 -18.21 20.77
CA SER A 253 -3.40 -18.25 22.17
C SER A 253 -1.90 -18.03 22.31
N LEU A 254 -1.09 -18.65 21.45
CA LEU A 254 0.36 -18.44 21.40
C LEU A 254 0.71 -16.99 21.09
N ALA A 255 0.06 -16.36 20.10
CA ALA A 255 0.28 -14.96 19.76
C ALA A 255 -0.07 -14.02 20.93
N ILE A 256 -1.17 -14.28 21.65
CA ILE A 256 -1.55 -13.53 22.85
C ILE A 256 -0.48 -13.71 23.94
N ALA A 257 0.04 -14.93 24.13
CA ALA A 257 1.10 -15.20 25.10
C ALA A 257 2.40 -14.46 24.76
N VAL A 258 2.81 -14.42 23.49
CA VAL A 258 3.99 -13.67 23.03
C VAL A 258 3.82 -12.17 23.30
N ASN A 259 2.64 -11.60 23.01
CA ASN A 259 2.36 -10.19 23.32
C ASN A 259 2.37 -9.89 24.82
N LYS A 260 1.92 -10.83 25.66
CA LYS A 260 2.03 -10.69 27.13
C LYS A 260 3.49 -10.65 27.58
N VAL A 261 4.34 -11.52 27.03
CA VAL A 261 5.78 -11.53 27.35
C VAL A 261 6.46 -10.25 26.85
N ALA A 262 6.11 -9.77 25.65
CA ALA A 262 6.61 -8.48 25.13
C ALA A 262 6.19 -7.30 26.03
N ALA A 263 4.97 -7.32 26.55
CA ALA A 263 4.51 -6.29 27.49
C ALA A 263 5.22 -6.37 28.85
N GLU A 264 5.58 -7.56 29.32
CA GLU A 264 6.39 -7.76 30.52
C GLU A 264 7.81 -7.22 30.35
N PHE A 265 8.41 -7.40 29.16
CA PHE A 265 9.69 -6.79 28.82
C PHE A 265 9.64 -5.26 28.90
N VAL A 266 8.66 -4.63 28.25
CA VAL A 266 8.52 -3.15 28.28
C VAL A 266 8.31 -2.64 29.70
N HIS A 267 7.61 -3.40 30.55
CA HIS A 267 7.41 -3.06 31.96
C HIS A 267 8.71 -3.07 32.77
N HIS A 268 9.56 -4.08 32.56
CA HIS A 268 10.85 -4.18 33.25
C HIS A 268 11.91 -3.25 32.66
N THR A 269 11.74 -2.79 31.42
CA THR A 269 12.72 -1.96 30.72
C THR A 269 12.04 -0.78 30.03
N PRO A 270 11.43 0.17 30.76
CA PRO A 270 10.71 1.30 30.16
C PRO A 270 11.62 2.21 29.33
N GLN A 271 12.93 2.19 29.58
CA GLN A 271 13.94 2.88 28.78
C GLN A 271 13.91 2.48 27.29
N ILE A 272 13.43 1.28 26.96
CA ILE A 272 13.32 0.83 25.56
C ILE A 272 12.35 1.71 24.76
N LEU A 273 11.36 2.32 25.42
CA LEU A 273 10.41 3.25 24.77
C LEU A 273 11.10 4.54 24.32
N LEU A 274 12.24 4.89 24.91
CA LEU A 274 13.03 6.07 24.51
C LEU A 274 13.84 5.81 23.24
N VAL A 275 14.13 4.55 22.88
CA VAL A 275 14.98 4.22 21.71
C VAL A 275 14.37 4.75 20.40
N PRO A 276 13.09 4.48 20.05
CA PRO A 276 12.49 5.04 18.84
C PRO A 276 12.41 6.56 18.84
N LEU A 277 12.24 7.19 20.02
CA LEU A 277 12.18 8.65 20.15
C LEU A 277 13.55 9.28 19.88
N THR A 278 14.59 8.77 20.51
CA THR A 278 15.97 9.20 20.28
C THR A 278 16.36 8.94 18.83
N GLN A 279 16.01 7.79 18.27
CA GLN A 279 16.27 7.46 16.87
C GLN A 279 15.57 8.44 15.91
N THR A 280 14.29 8.76 16.16
CA THR A 280 13.55 9.75 15.36
C THR A 280 14.19 11.12 15.45
N PHE A 281 14.60 11.54 16.65
CA PHE A 281 15.27 12.82 16.86
C PHE A 281 16.61 12.89 16.12
N VAL A 282 17.47 11.87 16.25
CA VAL A 282 18.74 11.77 15.53
C VAL A 282 18.51 11.75 14.02
N GLY A 283 17.49 11.02 13.55
CA GLY A 283 17.08 10.99 12.15
C GLY A 283 16.66 12.38 11.63
N LEU A 284 15.91 13.16 12.41
CA LEU A 284 15.52 14.53 12.05
C LEU A 284 16.72 15.47 11.97
N VAL A 285 17.61 15.45 12.97
CA VAL A 285 18.84 16.27 12.97
C VAL A 285 19.71 15.89 11.76
N TRP A 286 19.85 14.59 11.49
CA TRP A 286 20.56 14.09 10.32
C TRP A 286 19.92 14.55 9.01
N LEU A 287 18.59 14.50 8.89
CA LEU A 287 17.86 14.97 7.71
C LEU A 287 18.06 16.48 7.46
N VAL A 288 18.09 17.29 8.52
CA VAL A 288 18.38 18.73 8.40
C VAL A 288 19.81 18.96 7.92
N GLY A 289 20.79 18.33 8.57
CA GLY A 289 22.20 18.46 8.18
C GLY A 289 22.43 17.98 6.75
N TRP A 290 21.85 16.85 6.37
CA TRP A 290 21.89 16.33 5.02
C TRP A 290 21.20 17.28 4.03
N GLY A 291 20.05 17.85 4.39
CA GLY A 291 19.30 18.79 3.55
C GLY A 291 20.11 20.04 3.21
N VAL A 292 20.87 20.57 4.17
CA VAL A 292 21.80 21.68 3.96
C VAL A 292 22.93 21.28 3.00
N CYS A 293 23.55 20.10 3.21
CA CYS A 293 24.58 19.58 2.32
C CYS A 293 24.05 19.36 0.89
N ALA A 294 22.85 18.81 0.75
CA ALA A 294 22.20 18.58 -0.53
C ALA A 294 21.89 19.91 -1.24
N ALA A 295 21.35 20.90 -0.54
CA ALA A 295 21.11 22.23 -1.08
C ALA A 295 22.42 22.89 -1.57
N PHE A 296 23.51 22.73 -0.82
CA PHE A 296 24.82 23.25 -1.23
C PHE A 296 25.38 22.55 -2.47
N ILE A 297 25.21 21.23 -2.62
CA ILE A 297 25.70 20.53 -3.81
C ILE A 297 24.80 20.80 -5.02
N LEU A 298 23.49 20.93 -4.83
CA LEU A 298 22.54 21.26 -5.90
C LEU A 298 22.70 22.70 -6.41
N SER A 299 23.22 23.61 -5.58
CA SER A 299 23.51 25.00 -5.98
C SER A 299 24.84 25.15 -6.70
N GLN A 300 25.71 24.13 -6.70
CA GLN A 300 26.98 24.17 -7.42
C GLN A 300 26.77 23.89 -8.90
N VAL A 301 26.96 24.92 -9.72
CA VAL A 301 26.99 24.82 -11.17
C VAL A 301 28.44 24.66 -11.65
N PRO A 302 28.76 23.63 -12.47
CA PRO A 302 30.09 23.49 -13.06
C PRO A 302 30.49 24.72 -13.87
N ALA A 303 31.78 25.10 -13.80
CA ALA A 303 32.31 26.15 -14.64
C ALA A 303 32.12 25.80 -16.12
N GLY A 304 31.58 26.74 -16.91
CA GLY A 304 31.32 26.55 -18.33
C GLY A 304 29.97 25.92 -18.68
N TYR A 305 29.10 25.60 -17.70
CA TYR A 305 27.73 25.15 -18.00
C TYR A 305 26.89 26.26 -18.64
N VAL A 306 27.16 27.51 -18.27
CA VAL A 306 26.51 28.69 -18.83
C VAL A 306 27.58 29.52 -19.56
N PRO A 307 27.33 29.99 -20.79
CA PRO A 307 28.26 30.87 -21.48
C PRO A 307 28.42 32.20 -20.71
N ASN A 308 29.67 32.63 -20.50
CA ASN A 308 29.98 33.88 -19.80
C ASN A 308 29.82 35.15 -20.66
N GLY A 309 29.42 34.99 -21.93
CA GLY A 309 29.26 36.08 -22.89
C GLY A 309 28.04 36.96 -22.62
N ALA A 310 28.08 38.18 -23.14
CA ALA A 310 26.91 39.05 -23.23
C ALA A 310 26.26 38.90 -24.61
N PHE A 311 24.94 39.04 -24.68
CA PHE A 311 24.13 38.89 -25.90
C PHE A 311 23.43 40.20 -26.24
N ALA A 312 23.21 40.45 -27.54
CA ALA A 312 22.64 41.69 -28.03
C ALA A 312 21.12 41.76 -27.78
N THR A 313 20.42 40.63 -27.94
CA THR A 313 18.97 40.56 -27.82
C THR A 313 18.52 39.51 -26.82
N GLU A 314 17.34 39.73 -26.22
CA GLU A 314 16.71 38.74 -25.34
C GLU A 314 16.43 37.43 -26.08
N ALA A 315 16.03 37.50 -27.36
CA ALA A 315 15.76 36.34 -28.19
C ALA A 315 16.99 35.45 -28.39
N GLU A 316 18.19 36.03 -28.47
CA GLU A 316 19.45 35.28 -28.57
C GLU A 316 19.82 34.60 -27.23
N ALA A 317 19.63 35.31 -26.12
CA ALA A 317 19.95 34.82 -24.78
C ALA A 317 18.92 33.79 -24.27
N ALA A 318 17.65 34.18 -24.19
CA ALA A 318 16.54 33.39 -23.64
C ALA A 318 15.94 32.40 -24.65
N GLY A 319 16.03 32.71 -25.94
CA GLY A 319 15.39 31.95 -27.01
C GLY A 319 14.03 32.50 -27.40
N THR A 320 13.44 31.87 -28.40
CA THR A 320 12.04 32.06 -28.82
C THR A 320 11.25 30.78 -28.50
N PRO A 321 9.92 30.77 -28.60
CA PRO A 321 9.13 29.55 -28.43
C PRO A 321 9.52 28.41 -29.38
N GLN A 322 10.19 28.72 -30.50
CA GLN A 322 10.59 27.75 -31.53
C GLN A 322 12.08 27.39 -31.47
N THR A 323 12.93 28.25 -30.90
CA THR A 323 14.38 28.06 -30.88
C THR A 323 14.95 28.35 -29.50
N PRO A 324 15.55 27.38 -28.80
CA PRO A 324 16.18 27.63 -27.51
C PRO A 324 17.35 28.62 -27.66
N GLY A 325 17.48 29.54 -26.71
CA GLY A 325 18.53 30.53 -26.67
C GLY A 325 19.81 29.98 -26.05
N ALA A 326 20.87 30.78 -26.06
CA ALA A 326 22.16 30.38 -25.50
C ALA A 326 22.05 29.99 -24.00
N CYS A 327 21.23 30.70 -23.22
CA CYS A 327 21.03 30.44 -21.79
C CYS A 327 20.06 29.27 -21.50
N THR A 328 19.21 28.89 -22.46
CA THR A 328 18.14 27.89 -22.30
C THR A 328 18.37 26.62 -23.12
N SER A 329 19.52 26.50 -23.79
CA SER A 329 19.91 25.35 -24.61
C SER A 329 20.26 24.07 -23.83
N HIS A 330 20.43 24.16 -22.50
CA HIS A 330 20.75 23.03 -21.63
C HIS A 330 19.66 22.79 -20.58
N TRP A 331 19.48 21.54 -20.16
CA TRP A 331 18.55 21.16 -19.09
C TRP A 331 19.32 20.73 -17.82
N PRO A 332 18.97 21.25 -16.63
CA PRO A 332 17.96 22.28 -16.37
C PRO A 332 18.37 23.65 -16.91
N SER A 333 17.38 24.39 -17.43
CA SER A 333 17.58 25.67 -18.11
C SER A 333 17.82 26.81 -17.12
N GLY A 334 18.80 27.66 -17.44
CA GLY A 334 18.99 28.94 -16.76
C GLY A 334 17.94 29.97 -17.16
N TYR A 335 18.17 31.23 -16.79
CA TYR A 335 17.36 32.35 -17.26
C TYR A 335 18.26 33.48 -17.76
N ALA A 336 17.80 34.23 -18.76
CA ALA A 336 18.47 35.44 -19.20
C ALA A 336 18.04 36.62 -18.32
N TYR A 337 18.96 37.53 -18.04
CA TYR A 337 18.67 38.79 -17.38
C TYR A 337 19.45 39.92 -18.05
N GLN A 338 18.89 41.13 -17.99
CA GLN A 338 19.53 42.33 -18.52
C GLN A 338 20.40 42.95 -17.44
N ASP A 339 21.71 43.07 -17.72
CA ASP A 339 22.65 43.82 -16.89
C ASP A 339 22.92 45.18 -17.55
N ALA A 340 22.02 46.14 -17.28
CA ALA A 340 22.12 47.50 -17.81
C ALA A 340 23.40 48.23 -17.35
N SER A 341 24.03 47.77 -16.27
CA SER A 341 25.25 48.39 -15.72
C SER A 341 26.53 47.94 -16.42
N ASN A 342 26.58 46.72 -16.95
CA ASN A 342 27.79 46.11 -17.51
C ASN A 342 27.60 45.65 -18.96
N CYS A 343 26.99 46.51 -19.78
CA CYS A 343 26.87 46.27 -21.22
C CYS A 343 28.23 46.36 -21.91
N VAL A 344 28.51 45.43 -22.81
CA VAL A 344 29.73 45.43 -23.63
C VAL A 344 29.34 45.83 -25.04
N THR A 345 30.08 46.74 -25.67
CA THR A 345 29.87 47.06 -27.09
C THR A 345 30.84 46.23 -27.91
N ASP A 346 30.34 45.44 -28.86
CA ASP A 346 31.18 44.65 -29.75
C ASP A 346 31.92 45.54 -30.77
N ALA A 347 32.83 44.96 -31.55
CA ALA A 347 33.57 45.68 -32.59
C ALA A 347 32.66 46.23 -33.72
N ALA A 348 31.42 45.73 -33.84
CA ALA A 348 30.42 46.19 -34.80
C ALA A 348 29.56 47.34 -34.26
N GLY A 349 29.76 47.77 -33.01
CA GLY A 349 28.97 48.83 -32.36
C GLY A 349 27.66 48.34 -31.75
N THR A 350 27.42 47.03 -31.69
CA THR A 350 26.21 46.45 -31.07
C THR A 350 26.39 46.38 -29.56
N VAL A 351 25.45 46.96 -28.82
CA VAL A 351 25.46 46.94 -27.36
C VAL A 351 24.86 45.62 -26.86
N GLN A 352 25.67 44.83 -26.16
CA GLN A 352 25.31 43.53 -25.58
C GLN A 352 25.08 43.68 -24.07
N CYS A 353 23.82 43.64 -23.63
CA CYS A 353 23.43 43.83 -22.23
C CYS A 353 22.84 42.57 -21.58
N TRP A 354 22.52 41.53 -22.35
CA TRP A 354 21.87 40.33 -21.83
C TRP A 354 22.91 39.31 -21.38
N ARG A 355 22.75 38.77 -20.16
CA ARG A 355 23.63 37.75 -19.59
C ARG A 355 22.80 36.56 -19.14
N CYS A 356 23.45 35.41 -19.01
CA CYS A 356 22.83 34.20 -18.50
C CYS A 356 23.04 34.05 -17.01
N ALA A 357 22.00 33.65 -16.27
CA ALA A 357 22.09 33.21 -14.90
C ALA A 357 21.98 31.67 -14.82
N PRO A 358 22.77 31.02 -13.94
CA PRO A 358 22.69 29.58 -13.75
C PRO A 358 21.30 29.12 -13.27
N PRO A 359 20.90 27.88 -13.59
CA PRO A 359 19.69 27.30 -13.02
C PRO A 359 19.79 27.23 -11.50
N ARG A 360 18.65 27.38 -10.81
CA ARG A 360 18.59 27.36 -9.34
C ARG A 360 18.96 26.01 -8.72
N ALA A 361 18.81 24.93 -9.48
CA ALA A 361 19.16 23.58 -9.05
C ALA A 361 19.62 22.75 -10.24
N MET A 362 20.69 21.97 -10.06
CA MET A 362 21.15 20.99 -11.06
C MET A 362 20.73 19.57 -10.73
N MET A 363 19.80 19.04 -11.52
CA MET A 363 19.42 17.62 -11.50
C MET A 363 20.38 16.80 -12.37
N GLY A 364 21.55 16.48 -11.83
CA GLY A 364 22.55 15.61 -12.49
C GLY A 364 22.84 14.32 -11.72
N GLN A 365 23.85 13.57 -12.14
CA GLN A 365 24.30 12.34 -11.43
C GLN A 365 24.62 12.60 -9.95
N ARG A 366 25.14 13.79 -9.61
CA ARG A 366 25.40 14.21 -8.22
C ARG A 366 24.12 14.25 -7.38
N SER A 367 23.03 14.77 -7.94
CA SER A 367 21.72 14.80 -7.27
C SER A 367 21.19 13.39 -6.99
N ALA A 368 21.33 12.47 -7.95
CA ALA A 368 20.95 11.08 -7.79
C ALA A 368 21.79 10.36 -6.73
N TYR A 369 23.11 10.57 -6.74
CA TYR A 369 24.01 10.01 -5.72
C TYR A 369 23.66 10.50 -4.31
N ILE A 370 23.42 11.81 -4.17
CA ILE A 370 23.03 12.43 -2.91
C ILE A 370 21.72 11.82 -2.42
N PHE A 371 20.69 11.81 -3.27
CA PHE A 371 19.38 11.22 -2.94
C PHE A 371 19.49 9.75 -2.54
N PHE A 372 20.24 8.94 -3.29
CA PHE A 372 20.48 7.54 -2.94
C PHE A 372 21.20 7.41 -1.58
N SER A 373 22.20 8.26 -1.34
CA SER A 373 22.90 8.31 -0.06
C SER A 373 21.94 8.65 1.10
N LEU A 374 20.97 9.55 0.91
CA LEU A 374 19.94 9.81 1.92
C LEU A 374 19.14 8.57 2.28
N LEU A 375 18.61 7.88 1.27
CA LEU A 375 17.80 6.69 1.45
C LEU A 375 18.62 5.60 2.15
N TRP A 376 19.87 5.43 1.76
CA TRP A 376 20.78 4.47 2.37
C TRP A 376 21.04 4.77 3.85
N HIS A 377 21.39 6.01 4.19
CA HIS A 377 21.64 6.40 5.59
C HIS A 377 20.36 6.31 6.44
N ASN A 378 19.20 6.66 5.88
CA ASN A 378 17.92 6.49 6.57
C ASN A 378 17.62 5.01 6.86
N ALA A 379 17.77 4.14 5.85
CA ALA A 379 17.61 2.70 6.04
C ALA A 379 18.60 2.12 7.06
N LEU A 380 19.86 2.58 7.04
CA LEU A 380 20.87 2.18 8.02
C LEU A 380 20.49 2.60 9.44
N LEU A 381 20.01 3.84 9.63
CA LEU A 381 19.57 4.36 10.93
C LEU A 381 18.36 3.55 11.46
N VAL A 382 17.43 3.17 10.58
CA VAL A 382 16.33 2.26 10.92
C VAL A 382 16.82 0.88 11.33
N ALA A 383 17.75 0.31 10.56
CA ALA A 383 18.32 -1.01 10.84
C ALA A 383 19.05 -1.05 12.19
N ILE A 384 19.86 -0.02 12.51
CA ILE A 384 20.54 0.09 13.81
C ILE A 384 19.52 0.09 14.94
N GLY A 385 18.46 0.89 14.83
CA GLY A 385 17.39 0.93 15.84
C GLY A 385 16.72 -0.43 16.08
N GLN A 386 16.39 -1.13 15.00
CA GLN A 386 15.81 -2.48 15.08
C GLN A 386 16.78 -3.48 15.71
N CYS A 387 18.07 -3.44 15.33
CA CYS A 387 19.11 -4.29 15.91
C CYS A 387 19.31 -4.01 17.41
N THR A 388 19.33 -2.74 17.84
CA THR A 388 19.44 -2.37 19.27
C THR A 388 18.26 -2.89 20.08
N VAL A 389 17.03 -2.74 19.57
CA VAL A 389 15.83 -3.26 20.25
C VAL A 389 15.85 -4.79 20.31
N ALA A 390 16.19 -5.45 19.20
CA ALA A 390 16.30 -6.91 19.15
C ALA A 390 17.37 -7.44 20.11
N GLY A 391 18.54 -6.80 20.19
CA GLY A 391 19.59 -7.13 21.14
C GLY A 391 19.15 -6.97 22.60
N ALA A 392 18.46 -5.88 22.92
CA ALA A 392 17.92 -5.65 24.27
C ALA A 392 16.85 -6.69 24.65
N VAL A 393 15.94 -7.02 23.73
CA VAL A 393 14.93 -8.07 23.95
C VAL A 393 15.61 -9.43 24.14
N GLY A 394 16.59 -9.77 23.31
CA GLY A 394 17.36 -11.01 23.43
C GLY A 394 18.06 -11.13 24.78
N GLY A 395 18.78 -10.07 25.19
CA GLY A 395 19.46 -10.02 26.48
C GLY A 395 18.50 -10.20 27.68
N TRP A 396 17.34 -9.55 27.65
CA TRP A 396 16.33 -9.71 28.69
C TRP A 396 15.66 -11.09 28.69
N PHE A 397 15.37 -11.63 27.50
CA PHE A 397 14.66 -12.89 27.35
C PHE A 397 15.46 -14.06 27.94
N PHE A 398 16.77 -14.12 27.62
CA PHE A 398 17.68 -15.18 28.06
C PHE A 398 18.28 -14.97 29.47
N ALA A 399 18.09 -13.81 30.10
CA ALA A 399 18.56 -13.59 31.47
C ALA A 399 17.86 -14.54 32.49
N PRO A 400 18.57 -15.04 33.51
CA PRO A 400 17.97 -15.83 34.60
C PRO A 400 16.82 -15.07 35.26
N ARG A 401 15.75 -15.77 35.68
CA ARG A 401 14.55 -15.13 36.27
C ARG A 401 14.86 -14.20 37.45
N ALA A 402 15.85 -14.55 38.26
CA ALA A 402 16.28 -13.73 39.41
C ALA A 402 16.93 -12.39 39.00
N GLU A 403 17.44 -12.29 37.76
CA GLU A 403 18.19 -11.12 37.28
C GLU A 403 17.39 -10.22 36.32
N LYS A 404 16.20 -10.66 35.86
CA LYS A 404 15.38 -9.94 34.86
C LYS A 404 14.92 -8.55 35.29
N SER A 405 14.95 -8.24 36.59
CA SER A 405 14.54 -6.95 37.16
C SER A 405 15.71 -6.10 37.70
N SER A 406 16.91 -6.66 37.86
CA SER A 406 17.97 -6.02 38.65
C SER A 406 19.11 -5.43 37.81
N ARG A 407 19.29 -5.85 36.55
CA ARG A 407 20.38 -5.37 35.69
C ARG A 407 19.87 -4.47 34.56
N PRO A 408 20.48 -3.28 34.33
CA PRO A 408 20.14 -2.43 33.19
C PRO A 408 20.59 -3.10 31.88
N VAL A 409 19.62 -3.65 31.13
CA VAL A 409 19.85 -4.46 29.92
C VAL A 409 20.53 -3.68 28.79
N LEU A 410 20.31 -2.36 28.74
CA LEU A 410 20.88 -1.48 27.70
C LEU A 410 22.42 -1.44 27.71
N ARG A 411 23.09 -1.66 28.85
CA ARG A 411 24.57 -1.68 28.92
C ARG A 411 25.20 -2.97 28.40
N ALA A 412 24.43 -4.05 28.28
CA ALA A 412 24.94 -5.32 27.78
C ALA A 412 24.73 -5.49 26.26
N ALA A 413 23.87 -4.65 25.66
CA ALA A 413 23.54 -4.70 24.24
C ALA A 413 24.31 -3.68 23.37
N LEU A 414 24.87 -2.64 24.01
CA LEU A 414 25.88 -1.75 23.44
C LEU A 414 27.27 -2.32 23.71
#